data_AF-A0A1M7GIH5-F1
#
_entry.id   AF-A0A1M7GIH5-F1
#
_cell.length_a   1.000
_cell.length_b   1.000
_cell.length_c   1.000
_cell.angle_alpha   90.00
_cell.angle_beta   90.00
_cell.angle_gamma   90.00
#
_symmetry.space_group_name_H-M   'P 1'
#
loop_
_entity.id
_entity.type
_entity.pdbx_description
1 polymer ?
#
loop_
_entity_poly.entity_id
_entity_poly.type
_entity_poly.pdbx_seq_one_letter_code
_entity_poly.pdbx_strand_id
1 'polypeptide(L)' 'MTVLSEILKIIAGDFKEAFTLFTAIVFMVTGIFMFLVEARSMEQKNLKAERLLLRILGVIYTIGSLLTYIIFISR' A
#
# COMPACT_ATOMS: atom_id res chain seq x y z
N MET A 1 14.78 -1.86 -27.73
CA MET A 1 13.82 -1.83 -26.59
C MET A 1 13.88 -3.19 -25.92
N THR A 2 14.24 -3.26 -24.65
CA THR A 2 14.50 -4.52 -23.93
C THR A 2 13.20 -5.16 -23.45
N VAL A 3 13.14 -6.49 -23.44
CA VAL A 3 12.01 -7.32 -22.95
C VAL A 3 11.49 -6.87 -21.58
N LEU A 4 12.40 -6.39 -20.72
CA LEU A 4 12.08 -5.81 -19.41
C LEU A 4 11.06 -4.66 -19.49
N SER A 5 11.15 -3.80 -20.52
CA SER A 5 10.24 -2.67 -20.70
C SER A 5 8.83 -3.08 -21.12
N GLU A 6 8.68 -4.20 -21.82
CA GLU A 6 7.36 -4.75 -22.19
C GLU A 6 6.70 -5.42 -21.00
N ILE A 7 7.47 -6.19 -20.21
CA ILE A 7 6.98 -6.79 -18.96
C ILE A 7 6.48 -5.72 -18.00
N LEU A 8 7.24 -4.63 -17.81
CA LEU A 8 6.83 -3.52 -16.95
C LEU A 8 5.55 -2.83 -17.43
N LYS A 9 5.32 -2.75 -18.74
CA LYS A 9 4.09 -2.17 -19.31
C LYS A 9 2.89 -3.07 -19.11
N ILE A 10 3.04 -4.39 -19.29
CA ILE A 10 1.96 -5.37 -19.08
C ILE A 10 1.54 -5.35 -17.60
N ILE A 11 2.52 -5.44 -16.70
CA ILE A 11 2.27 -5.35 -15.26
C ILE A 11 1.57 -4.02 -14.92
N ALA A 12 2.07 -2.89 -15.42
CA ALA A 12 1.44 -1.59 -15.16
C ALA A 12 0.00 -1.48 -15.69
N GLY A 13 -0.30 -2.12 -16.83
CA GLY A 13 -1.65 -2.19 -17.41
C GLY A 13 -2.60 -3.00 -16.54
N ASP A 14 -2.20 -4.22 -16.17
CA ASP A 14 -3.01 -5.11 -15.33
C ASP A 14 -3.26 -4.51 -13.93
N PHE A 15 -2.24 -3.84 -13.38
CA PHE A 15 -2.38 -3.12 -12.12
C PHE A 15 -3.37 -1.96 -12.23
N LYS A 16 -3.41 -1.23 -13.36
CA LYS A 16 -4.36 -0.12 -13.56
C LYS A 16 -5.81 -0.61 -13.55
N GLU A 17 -6.09 -1.74 -14.20
CA GLU A 17 -7.45 -2.29 -14.26
C GLU A 17 -7.91 -2.86 -12.91
N ALA A 18 -6.98 -3.45 -12.14
CA ALA A 18 -7.30 -3.98 -10.81
C ALA A 18 -7.44 -2.90 -9.71
N PHE A 19 -6.85 -1.71 -9.90
CA PHE A 19 -6.85 -0.63 -8.90
C PHE A 19 -8.12 0.22 -8.95
N THR A 20 -9.23 -0.37 -8.52
CA THR A 20 -10.50 0.35 -8.35
C THR A 20 -10.51 1.23 -7.10
N LEU A 21 -11.47 2.16 -6.99
CA LEU A 21 -11.73 2.92 -5.76
C LEU A 21 -11.90 1.99 -4.55
N PHE A 22 -12.54 0.84 -4.74
CA PHE A 22 -12.71 -0.15 -3.68
C PHE A 22 -11.36 -0.72 -3.22
N THR A 23 -10.49 -1.09 -4.16
CA THR A 23 -9.13 -1.57 -3.89
C THR A 23 -8.32 -0.53 -3.10
N ALA A 24 -8.41 0.74 -3.49
CA ALA A 24 -7.73 1.84 -2.78
C ALA A 24 -8.24 2.00 -1.33
N ILE A 25 -9.57 1.94 -1.13
CA ILE A 25 -10.17 1.99 0.22
C ILE A 25 -9.70 0.83 1.08
N VAL A 26 -9.72 -0.39 0.56
CA VAL A 26 -9.25 -1.58 1.30
C VAL A 26 -7.79 -1.40 1.73
N PHE A 27 -6.91 -0.92 0.84
CA PHE A 27 -5.52 -0.66 1.20
C PHE A 27 -5.35 0.46 2.22
N MET A 28 -6.12 1.54 2.14
CA MET A 28 -6.11 2.61 3.15
C MET A 28 -6.54 2.07 4.52
N VAL A 29 -7.66 1.34 4.58
CA VAL A 29 -8.16 0.76 5.84
C VAL A 29 -7.14 -0.21 6.44
N THR A 30 -6.52 -1.05 5.60
CA THR A 30 -5.48 -1.98 6.03
C THR A 30 -4.24 -1.24 6.55
N GLY A 31 -3.82 -0.16 5.87
CA GLY A 31 -2.71 0.68 6.31
C GLY A 31 -2.96 1.34 7.67
N ILE A 32 -4.16 1.89 7.88
CA ILE A 32 -4.58 2.48 9.15
C ILE A 32 -4.61 1.41 10.26
N PHE A 33 -5.14 0.23 9.96
CA PHE A 33 -5.19 -0.89 10.90
C PHE A 33 -3.79 -1.33 11.34
N MET A 34 -2.85 -1.49 10.39
CA MET A 34 -1.46 -1.80 10.70
C MET A 34 -0.81 -0.73 11.59
N PHE A 35 -1.04 0.54 11.27
CA PHE A 35 -0.44 1.67 11.99
C PHE A 35 -0.92 1.79 13.43
N LEU A 36 -2.22 1.54 13.68
CA LEU A 36 -2.85 1.77 14.98
C LEU A 36 -2.98 0.49 15.79
N VAL A 37 -3.59 -0.55 15.22
CA VAL A 37 -4.00 -1.76 15.96
C VAL A 37 -2.82 -2.70 16.12
N GLU A 38 -2.21 -3.11 15.00
CA GLU A 38 -1.08 -4.05 15.03
C GLU A 38 0.13 -3.44 15.73
N ALA A 39 0.47 -2.19 15.42
CA ALA A 39 1.59 -1.51 16.10
C ALA A 39 1.38 -1.42 17.63
N ARG A 40 0.13 -1.24 18.10
CA ARG A 40 -0.19 -1.24 19.54
C ARG A 40 -0.08 -2.64 20.14
N SER A 41 -0.49 -3.67 19.41
CA SER A 41 -0.29 -5.07 19.81
C SER A 41 1.20 -5.40 19.98
N MET A 42 2.06 -4.93 19.07
CA MET A 42 3.51 -5.10 19.19
C MET A 42 4.12 -4.33 20.36
N GLU A 43 3.60 -3.16 20.68
CA GLU A 43 3.99 -2.40 21.88
C GLU A 43 3.69 -3.18 23.17
N GLN A 44 2.52 -3.81 23.27
CA GLN A 44 2.16 -4.66 24.41
C GLN A 44 3.09 -5.87 24.56
N LYS A 45 3.66 -6.35 23.45
CA LYS A 45 4.60 -7.47 23.40
C LYS A 45 6.07 -7.05 23.56
N ASN A 46 6.37 -5.77 23.81
CA ASN A 46 7.72 -5.20 23.84
C ASN A 46 8.53 -5.35 22.53
N LEU A 47 7.84 -5.52 21.40
CA LEU A 47 8.43 -5.68 20.07
C LEU A 47 8.59 -4.30 19.39
N LYS A 48 9.68 -3.60 19.73
CA LYS A 48 9.92 -2.21 19.31
C LYS A 48 10.22 -2.07 17.81
N ALA A 49 10.95 -3.02 17.23
CA ALA A 49 11.32 -2.98 15.81
C ALA A 49 10.10 -3.23 14.92
N GLU A 50 9.29 -4.22 15.28
CA GLU A 50 8.07 -4.62 14.59
C GLU A 50 7.01 -3.52 14.68
N ARG A 51 6.87 -2.88 15.85
CA ARG A 51 6.02 -1.70 16.00
C ARG A 51 6.41 -0.59 15.01
N LEU A 52 7.70 -0.27 14.92
CA LEU A 52 8.18 0.77 14.02
C LEU A 52 7.92 0.37 12.56
N LEU A 53 8.19 -0.88 12.21
CA LEU A 53 7.98 -1.41 10.87
C LEU A 53 6.50 -1.36 10.46
N LEU A 54 5.58 -1.76 11.35
CA LEU A 54 4.13 -1.68 11.12
C LEU A 54 3.63 -0.26 10.96
N ARG A 55 4.20 0.70 11.71
CA ARG A 55 3.89 2.12 11.51
C ARG A 55 4.36 2.62 10.15
N ILE A 56 5.57 2.28 9.74
CA ILE A 56 6.10 2.68 8.43
C ILE A 56 5.26 2.06 7.32
N LEU A 57 4.99 0.74 7.40
CA LEU A 57 4.15 0.05 6.41
C LEU A 57 2.74 0.60 6.37
N GLY A 58 2.14 0.91 7.51
CA GLY A 58 0.81 1.52 7.57
C GLY A 58 0.75 2.87 6.87
N VAL A 59 1.78 3.71 7.04
CA VAL A 59 1.90 4.99 6.31
C VAL A 59 2.09 4.75 4.82
N ILE A 60 2.98 3.84 4.42
CA ILE A 60 3.22 3.51 3.01
C ILE A 60 1.95 3.00 2.34
N TYR A 61 1.19 2.11 2.99
CA TYR A 61 -0.06 1.59 2.44
C TYR A 61 -1.12 2.68 2.31
N THR A 62 -1.25 3.55 3.31
CA THR A 62 -2.27 4.61 3.32
C THR A 62 -1.96 5.70 2.30
N ILE A 63 -0.74 6.25 2.33
CA ILE A 63 -0.32 7.31 1.39
C ILE A 63 -0.12 6.73 -0.01
N GLY A 64 0.50 5.55 -0.11
CA GLY A 64 0.76 4.88 -1.37
C GLY A 64 -0.53 4.58 -2.13
N SER A 65 -1.55 4.01 -1.46
CA SER A 65 -2.84 3.74 -2.09
C SER A 65 -3.59 5.01 -2.53
N LEU A 66 -3.49 6.09 -1.75
CA LEU A 66 -4.06 7.38 -2.12
C LEU A 66 -3.37 7.96 -3.36
N LEU A 67 -2.02 7.95 -3.38
CA LEU A 67 -1.23 8.46 -4.50
C LEU A 67 -1.46 7.63 -5.77
N THR A 68 -1.43 6.31 -5.67
CA THR A 68 -1.70 5.45 -6.84
C THR A 68 -3.11 5.68 -7.36
N TYR A 69 -4.12 5.75 -6.49
CA TYR A 69 -5.49 6.05 -6.91
C TYR A 69 -5.59 7.40 -7.65
N ILE A 70 -5.01 8.47 -7.11
CA ILE A 70 -5.02 9.80 -7.73
C ILE A 70 -4.34 9.77 -9.12
N ILE A 71 -3.18 9.12 -9.23
CA ILE A 71 -2.41 9.03 -10.49
C ILE A 71 -3.20 8.24 -11.55
N PHE A 72 -3.86 7.16 -11.15
CA PHE A 72 -4.57 6.28 -12.08
C PHE A 72 -5.96 6.78 -12.46
N ILE A 73 -6.65 7.53 -11.60
CA ILE A 73 -7.96 8.11 -11.92
C ILE A 73 -7.86 9.44 -12.69
N SER A 74 -6.75 10.17 -12.54
CA SER A 74 -6.52 11.45 -13.25
C SER A 74 -5.95 11.26 -14.67
N ARG A 75 -5.85 10.03 -15.17
CA ARG A 75 -5.32 9.65 -16.49
C ARG A 75 -6.18 8.62 -17.20
#